data_AF-A0A968PDS6-F1
#
_entry.id   AF-A0A968PDS6-F1
#
_cell.length_a   1.000
_cell.length_b   1.000
_cell.length_c   1.000
_cell.angle_alpha   90.00
_cell.angle_beta   90.00
_cell.angle_gamma   90.00
#
_symmetry.space_group_name_H-M   'P 1'
#
loop_
_entity.id
_entity.type
_entity.pdbx_description
1 polymer ?
#
loop_
_entity_poly.entity_id
_entity_poly.type
_entity_poly.pdbx_seq_one_letter_code
_entity_poly.pdbx_strand_id
1 'polypeptide(L)'
;MLARKAVEKGLVTAEQVAAMTNEEVYRFIFAAGFSTAERVTDLSGRGVGMDVVRTNIAKLNGVVNINSSKGKGTTIEILIPLTVAIMPAMVVGVGKALYCVPLQSIIEIVKPEKSMVYSVSGQPVMRLRDIVLPLIDLRERLRESEAQSEQPVCSGDRGGRPAGGAGGGSADRAAGDRHQTFG
;
A
#
# COMPACT_ATOMS: atom_id res chain seq x y z
N MET A 1 33.59 -3.97 -18.21
CA MET A 1 33.77 -3.29 -16.91
C MET A 1 32.88 -3.92 -15.84
N LEU A 2 31.56 -3.95 -16.02
CA LEU A 2 30.60 -4.51 -15.04
C LEU A 2 30.83 -6.00 -14.75
N ALA A 3 30.88 -6.83 -15.79
CA ALA A 3 31.20 -8.27 -15.70
C ALA A 3 32.47 -8.54 -14.87
N ARG A 4 33.57 -7.85 -15.18
CA ARG A 4 34.84 -7.97 -14.46
C ARG A 4 34.69 -7.58 -12.98
N LYS A 5 34.02 -6.48 -12.68
CA LYS A 5 33.81 -5.99 -11.31
C LYS A 5 32.88 -6.90 -10.50
N ALA A 6 31.96 -7.61 -11.15
CA ALA A 6 31.09 -8.61 -10.53
C ALA A 6 31.86 -9.88 -10.12
N VAL A 7 32.82 -10.32 -10.95
CA VAL A 7 33.74 -11.42 -10.62
C VAL A 7 34.69 -11.02 -9.49
N GLU A 8 35.28 -9.82 -9.54
CA GLU A 8 36.18 -9.29 -8.49
C GLU A 8 35.48 -9.17 -7.12
N LYS A 9 34.17 -8.86 -7.11
CA LYS A 9 33.35 -8.82 -5.89
C LYS A 9 32.79 -10.17 -5.45
N GLY A 10 33.11 -11.26 -6.16
CA GLY A 10 32.66 -12.62 -5.83
C GLY A 10 31.16 -12.85 -6.03
N LEU A 11 30.47 -12.01 -6.80
CA LEU A 11 29.03 -12.15 -7.05
C LEU A 11 28.72 -13.27 -8.06
N VAL A 12 29.68 -13.57 -8.95
CA VAL A 12 29.58 -14.56 -10.02
C VAL A 12 30.96 -15.06 -10.43
N THR A 13 31.05 -16.29 -10.94
CA THR A 13 32.29 -16.81 -11.55
C THR A 13 32.47 -16.33 -12.99
N ALA A 14 33.69 -16.42 -13.51
CA ALA A 14 33.97 -16.08 -14.90
C ALA A 14 33.18 -16.97 -15.89
N GLU A 15 32.97 -18.25 -15.56
CA GLU A 15 32.16 -19.14 -16.41
C GLU A 15 30.68 -18.73 -16.41
N GLN A 16 30.14 -18.34 -15.25
CA GLN A 16 28.75 -17.88 -15.13
C GLN A 16 28.50 -16.60 -15.93
N VAL A 17 29.44 -15.66 -15.91
CA VAL A 17 29.34 -14.41 -16.68
C VAL A 17 29.36 -14.66 -18.19
N ALA A 18 30.09 -15.68 -18.66
CA ALA A 18 30.14 -16.02 -20.08
C ALA A 18 28.81 -16.57 -20.62
N ALA A 19 27.99 -17.16 -19.74
CA ALA A 19 26.66 -17.66 -20.09
C ALA A 19 25.55 -16.60 -19.96
N MET A 20 25.83 -15.44 -19.38
CA MET A 20 24.85 -14.40 -19.11
C MET A 20 24.58 -13.50 -20.30
N THR A 21 23.34 -13.02 -20.43
CA THR A 21 23.04 -11.95 -21.39
C THR A 21 23.51 -10.59 -20.85
N ASN A 22 23.67 -9.60 -21.73
CA ASN A 22 24.07 -8.24 -21.33
C ASN A 22 23.11 -7.64 -20.28
N GLU A 23 21.81 -7.90 -20.41
CA GLU A 23 20.80 -7.44 -19.44
C GLU A 23 21.05 -8.03 -18.05
N GLU A 24 21.43 -9.30 -17.99
CA GLU A 24 21.74 -9.98 -16.74
C GLU A 24 22.99 -9.42 -16.09
N VAL A 25 24.00 -9.08 -16.89
CA VAL A 25 25.21 -8.39 -16.43
C VAL A 25 24.90 -6.98 -15.92
N TYR A 26 23.93 -6.28 -16.54
CA TYR A 26 23.51 -4.95 -16.07
C TYR A 26 22.79 -5.00 -14.72
N ARG A 27 22.11 -6.10 -14.37
CA ARG A 27 21.47 -6.24 -13.05
C ARG A 27 22.46 -6.11 -11.88
N PHE A 28 23.75 -6.41 -12.09
CA PHE A 28 24.76 -6.24 -11.04
C PHE A 28 24.94 -4.79 -10.60
N ILE A 29 24.59 -3.80 -11.43
CA ILE A 29 24.64 -2.39 -11.02
C ILE A 29 23.72 -2.09 -9.83
N PHE A 30 22.69 -2.92 -9.61
CA PHE A 30 21.77 -2.80 -8.50
C PHE A 30 22.15 -3.66 -7.28
N ALA A 31 23.27 -4.38 -7.33
CA ALA A 31 23.74 -5.14 -6.17
C ALA A 31 24.26 -4.18 -5.09
N ALA A 32 24.00 -4.52 -3.82
CA ALA A 32 24.36 -3.68 -2.69
C ALA A 32 25.86 -3.36 -2.69
N GLY A 33 26.20 -2.07 -2.60
CA GLY A 33 27.61 -1.63 -2.62
C GLY A 33 28.33 -1.86 -3.95
N PHE A 34 27.62 -2.14 -5.04
CA PHE A 34 28.18 -2.20 -6.38
C PHE A 34 28.34 -0.79 -6.96
N SER A 35 29.48 -0.16 -6.67
CA SER A 35 29.89 1.11 -7.29
C SER A 35 30.95 0.87 -8.35
N THR A 36 30.83 1.51 -9.51
CA THR A 36 31.86 1.52 -10.56
C THR A 36 32.96 2.54 -10.29
N ALA A 37 32.79 3.48 -9.36
CA ALA A 37 33.77 4.52 -9.05
C ALA A 37 35.04 3.96 -8.39
N GLU A 38 36.21 4.40 -8.88
CA GLU A 38 37.53 4.13 -8.27
C GLU A 38 37.95 5.22 -7.28
N ARG A 39 37.39 6.43 -7.39
CA ARG A 39 37.56 7.56 -6.46
C ARG A 39 36.21 8.17 -6.10
N VAL A 40 36.02 8.48 -4.82
CA VAL A 40 34.90 9.28 -4.32
C VAL A 40 35.24 10.74 -4.65
N THR A 41 34.48 11.38 -5.54
CA THR A 41 34.62 12.81 -5.83
C THR A 41 33.50 13.57 -5.13
N ASP A 42 33.88 14.58 -4.34
CA ASP A 42 33.00 15.30 -3.40
C ASP A 42 31.88 16.15 -4.07
N LEU A 43 31.81 16.16 -5.41
CA LEU A 43 30.77 16.86 -6.17
C LEU A 43 29.50 16.02 -6.44
N SER A 44 29.49 14.73 -6.11
CA SER A 44 28.30 13.85 -6.20
C SER A 44 27.70 13.51 -4.82
N GLY A 45 28.02 14.33 -3.81
CA GLY A 45 27.98 14.06 -2.37
C GLY A 45 26.65 13.79 -1.68
N ARG A 46 25.88 12.78 -2.10
CA ARG A 46 24.94 12.05 -1.21
C ARG A 46 25.00 10.53 -1.34
N GLY A 47 25.92 9.97 -2.12
CA GLY A 47 26.18 8.52 -2.12
C GLY A 47 24.95 7.67 -2.40
N VAL A 48 24.03 8.13 -3.27
CA VAL A 48 22.85 7.34 -3.63
C VAL A 48 23.29 6.31 -4.67
N GLY A 49 23.66 5.12 -4.19
CA GLY A 49 23.96 4.00 -5.06
C GLY A 49 22.72 3.56 -5.86
N MET A 50 22.95 2.89 -6.99
CA MET A 50 21.86 2.35 -7.81
C MET A 50 21.06 1.27 -7.05
N ASP A 51 21.64 0.66 -6.03
CA ASP A 51 20.95 -0.18 -5.05
C ASP A 51 19.85 0.59 -4.30
N VAL A 52 20.15 1.79 -3.78
CA VAL A 52 19.18 2.67 -3.11
C VAL A 52 18.08 3.10 -4.08
N VAL A 53 18.44 3.42 -5.34
CA VAL A 53 17.46 3.76 -6.39
C VAL A 53 16.50 2.61 -6.63
N ARG A 54 17.00 1.38 -6.82
CA ARG A 54 16.15 0.19 -7.02
C ARG A 54 15.25 -0.07 -5.81
N THR A 55 15.78 0.03 -4.59
CA THR A 55 15.00 -0.19 -3.36
C THR A 55 13.86 0.83 -3.25
N ASN A 56 14.11 2.10 -3.58
CA ASN A 56 13.07 3.13 -3.52
C ASN A 56 12.00 2.95 -4.61
N ILE A 57 12.39 2.55 -5.82
CA ILE A 57 11.44 2.23 -6.90
C ILE A 57 10.59 1.00 -6.53
N ALA A 58 11.20 -0.05 -5.95
CA ALA A 58 10.48 -1.25 -5.51
C ALA A 58 9.47 -0.96 -4.39
N LYS A 59 9.76 -0.02 -3.47
CA LYS A 59 8.80 0.42 -2.42
C LYS A 59 7.53 1.05 -3.01
N LEU A 60 7.61 1.60 -4.21
CA LEU A 60 6.48 2.15 -4.94
C LEU A 60 5.78 1.10 -5.82
N ASN A 61 6.08 -0.19 -5.61
CA ASN A 61 5.69 -1.30 -6.50
C ASN A 61 6.11 -1.07 -7.95
N GLY A 62 7.18 -0.29 -8.16
CA GLY A 62 7.75 -0.03 -9.47
C GLY A 62 8.85 -1.01 -9.86
N VAL A 63 9.22 -0.98 -11.13
CA VAL A 63 10.33 -1.74 -11.70
C VAL A 63 11.28 -0.80 -12.46
N VAL A 64 12.55 -1.18 -12.52
CA VAL A 64 13.60 -0.45 -13.24
C VAL A 64 14.34 -1.38 -14.17
N ASN A 65 14.44 -1.01 -15.45
CA ASN A 65 15.16 -1.72 -16.49
C ASN A 65 16.31 -0.85 -17.01
N ILE A 66 17.39 -1.50 -17.45
CA ILE A 66 18.54 -0.81 -18.05
C ILE A 66 18.84 -1.46 -19.39
N ASN A 67 18.84 -0.64 -20.43
CA ASN A 67 19.33 -1.02 -21.74
C ASN A 67 20.56 -0.17 -22.06
N SER A 68 21.72 -0.81 -22.20
CA SER A 68 22.97 -0.13 -22.51
C SER A 68 23.67 -0.82 -23.68
N SER A 69 24.26 -0.02 -24.56
CA SER A 69 25.08 -0.49 -25.66
C SER A 69 26.32 0.37 -25.77
N LYS A 70 27.50 -0.26 -25.78
CA LYS A 70 28.78 0.45 -25.85
C LYS A 70 28.82 1.35 -27.09
N GLY A 71 29.12 2.63 -26.89
CA GLY A 71 29.16 3.64 -27.96
C GLY A 71 27.80 4.15 -28.43
N LYS A 72 26.67 3.61 -27.93
CA LYS A 72 25.31 4.06 -28.26
C LYS A 72 24.58 4.72 -27.08
N GLY A 73 25.20 4.74 -25.90
CA GLY A 73 24.63 5.31 -24.68
C GLY A 73 23.91 4.26 -23.81
N THR A 74 23.21 4.76 -22.80
CA THR A 74 22.46 3.96 -21.83
C THR A 74 21.09 4.57 -21.61
N THR A 75 20.06 3.74 -21.69
CA THR A 75 18.66 4.07 -21.40
C THR A 75 18.26 3.37 -20.10
N ILE A 76 17.68 4.13 -19.18
CA ILE A 76 17.10 3.62 -17.93
C ILE A 76 15.59 3.82 -18.04
N GLU A 77 14.84 2.74 -17.91
CA GLU A 77 13.38 2.74 -17.95
C GLU A 77 12.85 2.47 -16.55
N ILE A 78 11.98 3.34 -16.05
CA ILE A 78 11.39 3.23 -14.72
C ILE A 78 9.87 3.18 -14.89
N LEU A 79 9.27 2.08 -14.49
CA LEU A 79 7.81 1.92 -14.48
C LEU A 79 7.35 1.97 -13.03
N ILE A 80 6.55 2.98 -12.68
CA ILE A 80 5.91 3.07 -11.37
C ILE A 80 4.40 3.07 -11.62
N PRO A 81 3.64 2.16 -10.99
CA PRO A 81 2.18 2.20 -11.08
C PRO A 81 1.65 3.57 -10.67
N LEU A 82 0.87 4.20 -11.56
CA LEU A 82 0.26 5.51 -11.31
C LEU A 82 -0.85 5.43 -10.24
N THR A 83 -1.23 4.22 -9.81
CA THR A 83 -2.35 3.98 -8.90
C THR A 83 -1.91 3.98 -7.44
N VAL A 84 -2.61 4.78 -6.62
CA VAL A 84 -2.62 4.62 -5.18
C VAL A 84 -3.26 3.28 -4.85
N ALA A 85 -2.62 2.46 -4.01
CA ALA A 85 -3.18 1.18 -3.58
C ALA A 85 -4.38 1.42 -2.64
N ILE A 86 -5.59 1.32 -3.18
CA ILE A 86 -6.83 1.35 -2.40
C ILE A 86 -7.15 -0.08 -1.97
N MET A 87 -6.97 -0.37 -0.69
CA MET A 87 -7.37 -1.66 -0.10
C MET A 87 -8.64 -1.45 0.73
N PRO A 88 -9.79 -2.06 0.34
CA PRO A 88 -10.99 -1.96 1.14
C PRO A 88 -10.83 -2.75 2.45
N ALA A 89 -11.24 -2.15 3.56
CA ALA A 89 -11.12 -2.71 4.91
C ALA A 89 -12.40 -2.48 5.73
N MET A 90 -12.68 -3.40 6.65
CA MET A 90 -13.70 -3.26 7.67
C MET A 90 -13.10 -2.56 8.89
N VAL A 91 -13.75 -1.49 9.34
CA VAL A 91 -13.38 -0.81 10.58
C VAL A 91 -14.00 -1.55 11.76
N VAL A 92 -13.18 -1.93 12.74
CA VAL A 92 -13.59 -2.60 13.96
C VAL A 92 -13.13 -1.79 15.17
N GLY A 93 -14.03 -1.58 16.13
CA GLY A 93 -13.71 -0.93 17.40
C GLY A 93 -13.25 -1.96 18.44
N VAL A 94 -12.11 -1.71 19.06
CA VAL A 94 -11.58 -2.51 20.18
C VAL A 94 -11.24 -1.56 21.31
N GLY A 95 -12.02 -1.58 22.39
CA GLY A 95 -11.90 -0.57 23.44
C GLY A 95 -12.18 0.84 22.89
N LYS A 96 -11.18 1.72 22.96
CA LYS A 96 -11.24 3.08 22.37
C LYS A 96 -10.62 3.19 20.98
N ALA A 97 -9.86 2.19 20.56
CA ALA A 97 -9.12 2.24 19.31
C ALA A 97 -9.94 1.69 18.14
N LEU A 98 -9.75 2.30 16.98
CA LEU A 98 -10.28 1.81 15.71
C LEU A 98 -9.18 1.07 14.96
N TYR A 99 -9.50 -0.14 14.51
CA TYR A 99 -8.64 -0.99 13.71
C TYR A 99 -9.28 -1.26 12.36
N CYS A 100 -8.45 -1.49 11.34
CA CYS A 100 -8.91 -1.84 9.99
C CYS A 100 -8.49 -3.27 9.64
N VAL A 101 -9.46 -4.11 9.30
CA VAL A 101 -9.24 -5.48 8.85
C VAL A 101 -9.46 -5.53 7.34
N PRO A 102 -8.48 -5.95 6.52
CA PRO A 102 -8.66 -6.05 5.07
C PRO A 102 -9.87 -6.93 4.73
N LEU A 103 -10.78 -6.45 3.87
CA LEU A 103 -11.98 -7.23 3.50
C LEU A 103 -11.61 -8.57 2.87
N GLN A 104 -10.47 -8.64 2.17
CA GLN A 104 -9.95 -9.86 1.55
C GLN A 104 -9.56 -10.96 2.56
N SER A 105 -9.30 -10.59 3.82
CA SER A 105 -9.00 -11.55 4.90
C SER A 105 -10.25 -12.04 5.63
N ILE A 106 -11.42 -11.47 5.35
CA ILE A 106 -12.67 -11.80 6.04
C ILE A 106 -13.42 -12.85 5.21
N ILE A 107 -13.54 -14.06 5.77
CA ILE A 107 -14.30 -15.15 5.15
C ILE A 107 -15.80 -14.96 5.39
N GLU A 108 -16.19 -14.76 6.65
CA GLU A 108 -17.57 -14.52 7.04
C GLU A 108 -17.64 -13.68 8.32
N ILE A 109 -18.72 -12.89 8.46
CA ILE A 109 -18.99 -12.10 9.66
C ILE A 109 -20.17 -12.75 10.36
N VAL A 110 -19.91 -13.28 11.56
CA VAL A 110 -20.93 -13.98 12.35
C VAL A 110 -21.05 -13.30 13.69
N LYS A 111 -22.30 -13.06 14.11
CA LYS A 111 -22.60 -12.66 15.48
C LYS A 111 -22.85 -13.93 16.30
N PRO A 112 -21.93 -14.34 17.18
CA PRO A 112 -22.07 -15.59 17.92
C PRO A 112 -23.25 -15.53 18.88
N GLU A 113 -24.04 -16.60 18.92
CA GLU A 113 -24.99 -16.84 19.99
C GLU A 113 -24.29 -17.51 21.18
N LYS A 114 -24.84 -17.38 22.40
CA LYS A 114 -24.25 -17.99 23.61
C LYS A 114 -24.09 -19.51 23.49
N SER A 115 -24.97 -20.17 22.74
CA SER A 115 -24.94 -21.61 22.45
C SER A 115 -23.77 -22.03 21.55
N MET A 116 -23.18 -21.10 20.79
CA MET A 116 -22.12 -21.38 19.82
C MET A 116 -20.72 -21.35 20.44
N VAL A 117 -20.57 -20.75 21.63
CA VAL A 117 -19.29 -20.52 22.29
C VAL A 117 -19.14 -21.44 23.51
N TYR A 118 -18.02 -22.16 23.58
CA TYR A 118 -17.71 -23.06 24.68
C TYR A 118 -16.20 -23.14 24.89
N SER A 119 -15.77 -23.86 25.92
CA SER A 119 -14.35 -24.03 26.23
C SER A 119 -13.90 -25.46 25.94
N VAL A 120 -12.76 -25.61 25.26
CA VAL A 120 -12.06 -26.89 25.07
C VAL A 120 -10.66 -26.73 25.65
N SER A 121 -10.29 -27.57 26.61
CA SER A 121 -9.00 -27.49 27.31
C SER A 121 -8.68 -26.11 27.89
N GLY A 122 -9.70 -25.38 28.37
CA GLY A 122 -9.57 -24.04 28.93
C GLY A 122 -9.46 -22.91 27.90
N GLN A 123 -9.48 -23.20 26.60
CA GLN A 123 -9.46 -22.18 25.53
C GLN A 123 -10.87 -21.93 24.99
N PRO A 124 -11.29 -20.66 24.81
CA PRO A 124 -12.58 -20.36 24.22
C PRO A 124 -12.57 -20.72 22.73
N VAL A 125 -13.59 -21.47 22.31
CA VAL A 125 -13.79 -21.90 20.93
C VAL A 125 -15.24 -21.64 20.52
N MET A 126 -15.46 -21.49 19.22
CA MET A 126 -16.78 -21.33 18.62
C MET A 126 -17.02 -22.49 17.65
N ARG A 127 -18.16 -23.17 17.77
CA ARG A 127 -18.63 -24.08 16.73
C ARG A 127 -19.39 -23.28 15.69
N LEU A 128 -18.87 -23.27 14.47
CA LEU A 128 -19.52 -22.69 13.32
C LEU A 128 -19.82 -23.79 12.32
N ARG A 129 -21.11 -24.16 12.21
CA ARG A 129 -21.57 -25.36 11.49
C ARG A 129 -20.89 -26.61 12.07
N ASP A 130 -20.05 -27.28 11.30
CA ASP A 130 -19.31 -28.48 11.72
C ASP A 130 -17.82 -28.25 11.95
N ILE A 131 -17.41 -26.98 12.04
CA ILE A 131 -16.01 -26.59 12.28
C ILE A 131 -15.89 -25.93 13.65
N VAL A 132 -14.83 -26.29 14.39
CA VAL A 132 -14.48 -25.68 15.67
C VAL A 132 -13.37 -24.66 15.44
N LEU A 133 -13.65 -23.39 15.75
CA LEU A 133 -12.75 -22.27 15.54
C LEU A 133 -12.28 -21.70 16.89
N PRO A 134 -10.96 -21.48 17.11
CA PRO A 134 -10.49 -20.82 18.31
C PRO A 134 -10.94 -19.35 18.32
N LEU A 135 -11.40 -18.88 19.48
CA LEU A 135 -11.71 -17.47 19.69
C LEU A 135 -10.50 -16.77 20.29
N ILE A 136 -10.17 -15.60 19.73
CA ILE A 136 -9.13 -14.72 20.24
C ILE A 136 -9.80 -13.43 20.70
N ASP A 137 -9.60 -13.05 21.95
CA ASP A 137 -10.05 -11.74 22.42
C ASP A 137 -9.10 -10.65 21.90
N LEU A 138 -9.64 -9.77 21.04
CA LEU A 138 -8.87 -8.68 20.47
C LEU A 138 -8.41 -7.67 21.52
N ARG A 139 -9.15 -7.46 22.61
CA ARG A 139 -8.75 -6.54 23.69
C ARG A 139 -7.50 -7.04 24.39
N GLU A 140 -7.48 -8.32 24.75
CA GLU A 140 -6.31 -8.94 25.37
C GLU A 140 -5.13 -8.98 24.39
N ARG A 141 -5.39 -9.41 23.15
CA ARG A 141 -4.33 -9.62 22.15
C ARG A 141 -3.65 -8.32 21.73
N LEU A 142 -4.41 -7.22 21.69
CA LEU A 142 -3.94 -5.88 21.32
C LEU A 142 -3.60 -5.01 22.54
N ARG A 143 -3.84 -5.50 23.77
CA ARG A 143 -3.54 -4.82 25.05
C ARG A 143 -4.26 -3.48 25.22
N GLU A 144 -5.54 -3.42 24.87
CA GLU A 144 -6.38 -2.21 24.99
C GLU A 144 -7.05 -2.10 26.38
N SER A 145 -7.07 -0.89 26.95
CA SER A 145 -7.68 -0.58 28.26
C SER A 145 -9.11 -0.05 28.14
N GLU A 146 -9.97 -0.36 29.11
CA GLU A 146 -11.30 0.25 29.23
C GLU A 146 -11.20 1.68 29.75
N ALA A 147 -11.70 2.66 28.98
CA ALA A 147 -12.24 3.90 29.55
C ALA A 147 -13.18 4.57 28.52
N GLN A 148 -14.08 5.40 29.03
CA GLN A 148 -15.34 5.89 28.45
C GLN A 148 -15.32 6.41 27.00
N SER A 149 -16.48 6.26 26.37
CA SER A 149 -16.84 6.47 24.97
C SER A 149 -17.06 7.94 24.59
N GLU A 150 -16.42 8.37 23.51
CA GLU A 150 -17.01 9.33 22.57
C GLU A 150 -17.27 8.59 21.26
N GLN A 151 -18.52 8.60 20.80
CA GLN A 151 -18.92 7.93 19.56
C GLN A 151 -18.27 8.65 18.37
N PRO A 152 -17.49 7.98 17.50
CA PRO A 152 -17.16 8.56 16.21
C PRO A 152 -18.40 8.45 15.31
N VAL A 153 -18.99 9.60 14.98
CA VAL A 153 -19.98 9.72 13.91
C VAL A 153 -19.26 9.48 12.59
N CYS A 154 -19.40 8.27 12.03
CA CYS A 154 -19.16 8.07 10.60
C CYS A 154 -20.31 8.75 9.85
N SER A 155 -20.16 10.03 9.53
CA SER A 155 -21.09 10.76 8.67
C SER A 155 -21.00 10.19 7.25
N GLY A 156 -21.76 9.13 6.99
CA GLY A 156 -22.07 8.69 5.64
C GLY A 156 -22.98 9.73 5.02
N ASP A 157 -22.46 10.49 4.06
CA ASP A 157 -23.20 11.41 3.21
C ASP A 157 -24.21 10.61 2.37
N ARG A 158 -25.38 10.33 2.95
CA ARG A 158 -26.54 9.84 2.21
C ARG A 158 -27.31 11.05 1.72
N GLY A 159 -26.98 11.50 0.51
CA GLY A 159 -27.82 12.36 -0.30
C GLY A 159 -29.19 11.73 -0.53
N GLY A 160 -30.11 11.95 0.41
CA GLY A 160 -31.52 11.64 0.31
C GLY A 160 -32.30 12.94 0.24
N ARG A 161 -32.78 13.30 -0.96
CA ARG A 161 -33.77 14.36 -1.17
C ARG A 161 -35.00 14.08 -0.29
N PRO A 162 -35.48 15.05 0.52
CA PRO A 162 -36.82 14.93 1.08
C PRO A 162 -37.85 15.30 0.00
N ALA A 163 -38.83 14.42 -0.18
CA ALA A 163 -40.08 14.70 -0.87
C ALA A 163 -41.08 15.31 0.12
N GLY A 164 -41.88 16.26 -0.37
CA GLY A 164 -42.95 16.95 0.37
C GLY A 164 -42.57 18.40 0.69
N GLY A 165 -43.38 19.41 0.46
CA GLY A 165 -44.79 19.51 0.07
C GLY A 165 -45.25 20.92 0.44
N ALA A 166 -46.12 21.49 -0.38
CA ALA A 166 -47.05 22.60 -0.12
C ALA A 166 -46.58 23.82 0.71
N GLY A 167 -46.47 24.97 0.04
CA GLY A 167 -46.34 26.28 0.68
C GLY A 167 -46.38 27.42 -0.32
N GLY A 168 -47.45 27.50 -1.13
CA GLY A 168 -47.67 28.59 -2.08
C GLY A 168 -48.25 29.81 -1.37
N GLY A 169 -47.40 30.81 -1.12
CA GLY A 169 -47.79 32.10 -0.54
C GLY A 169 -47.00 33.24 -1.16
N SER A 170 -47.74 34.14 -1.82
CA SER A 170 -47.47 35.55 -2.12
C SER A 170 -46.34 35.95 -3.08
N ALA A 171 -46.76 36.75 -4.09
CA ALA A 171 -46.19 38.05 -4.48
C ALA A 171 -44.77 38.06 -5.07
N ASP A 172 -44.33 39.01 -5.87
CA ASP A 172 -44.90 40.02 -6.77
C ASP A 172 -43.63 40.58 -7.45
N ARG A 173 -43.71 40.86 -8.75
CA ARG A 173 -42.86 41.80 -9.52
C ARG A 173 -41.32 41.69 -9.63
N ALA A 174 -40.93 41.89 -10.89
CA ALA A 174 -39.88 42.79 -11.40
C ALA A 174 -38.47 42.25 -11.70
N ALA A 175 -38.23 42.14 -13.02
CA ALA A 175 -37.20 42.83 -13.80
C ALA A 175 -35.74 42.81 -13.31
N GLY A 176 -34.84 42.35 -14.18
CA GLY A 176 -33.40 42.54 -13.96
C GLY A 176 -32.51 41.81 -14.95
N ASP A 177 -32.60 42.22 -16.22
CA ASP A 177 -31.65 41.91 -17.28
C ASP A 177 -30.20 42.23 -16.87
N ARG A 178 -29.26 41.32 -17.14
CA ARG A 178 -27.98 41.61 -17.82
C ARG A 178 -27.09 40.37 -17.96
N HIS A 179 -26.84 40.07 -19.24
CA HIS A 179 -25.58 39.56 -19.78
C HIS A 179 -24.35 40.08 -19.01
N GLN A 180 -23.39 39.19 -18.76
CA GLN A 180 -22.00 39.49 -19.08
C GLN A 180 -21.19 38.21 -19.31
N THR A 181 -20.52 38.24 -20.45
CA THR A 181 -19.61 37.29 -21.05
C THR A 181 -18.16 37.69 -20.77
N PHE A 182 -17.29 36.68 -20.86
CA PHE A 182 -15.84 36.69 -21.16
C PHE A 182 -14.82 37.11 -20.10
N GLY A 183 -13.82 36.22 -19.99
CA GLY A 183 -12.53 36.30 -19.33
C GLY A 183 -11.87 34.94 -19.42
#